data_AF-D8Q730-F1
#
_entry.id   AF-D8Q730-F1
#
_cell.length_a   1.000
_cell.length_b   1.000
_cell.length_c   1.000
_cell.angle_alpha   90.00
_cell.angle_beta   90.00
_cell.angle_gamma   90.00
#
_symmetry.space_group_name_H-M   'P 1'
#
loop_
_entity.id
_entity.type
_entity.pdbx_description
1 polymer ?
#
loop_
_entity_poly.entity_id
_entity_poly.type
_entity_poly.pdbx_seq_one_letter_code
_entity_poly.pdbx_strand_id
1 'polypeptide(L)'
;MLTFDSDVMRAQMITNVSGLPHHFMGTDMNIEHLIGYIKHHYTANGVHAQWDRLGHIASSINDLMRVKKHLNKQFGLSYKSIDHKDADTTELVLKALQHVADAHLLEVDERRVDNDSAKLTKDLFAVGDMKIASSSLSTFNKKMRAFIEGTGTGIVDEADEMEQPQFSATVEVADVE
;
A
#
# COMPACT_ATOMS: atom_id res chain seq x y z
N MET A 1 11.35 6.13 50.33
CA MET A 1 11.42 4.70 49.96
C MET A 1 10.21 4.34 49.09
N LEU A 2 10.10 4.95 47.89
CA LEU A 2 9.02 4.70 46.91
C LEU A 2 9.45 5.07 45.46
N THR A 3 10.75 5.02 45.13
CA THR A 3 11.26 5.39 43.78
C THR A 3 11.76 4.21 42.95
N PHE A 4 11.77 2.99 43.50
CA PHE A 4 12.36 1.84 42.81
C PHE A 4 11.51 1.41 41.60
N ASP A 5 10.18 1.46 41.69
CA ASP A 5 9.31 0.98 40.62
C ASP A 5 9.24 1.90 39.39
N SER A 6 9.35 3.23 39.56
CA SER A 6 9.37 4.14 38.40
C SER A 6 10.67 4.05 37.61
N ASP A 7 11.79 3.79 38.30
CA ASP A 7 13.10 3.63 37.66
C ASP A 7 13.21 2.31 36.90
N VAL A 8 12.58 1.23 37.38
CA VAL A 8 12.56 -0.06 36.65
C VAL A 8 11.81 0.06 35.33
N MET A 9 10.64 0.72 35.33
CA MET A 9 9.84 0.92 34.11
C MET A 9 10.57 1.80 33.08
N ARG A 10 11.27 2.85 33.53
CA ARG A 10 12.11 3.69 32.65
C ARG A 10 13.36 2.95 32.15
N ALA A 11 13.98 2.14 32.99
CA ALA A 11 15.14 1.33 32.62
C ALA A 11 14.80 0.24 31.59
N GLN A 12 13.54 -0.21 31.53
CA GLN A 12 13.06 -1.21 30.58
C GLN A 12 12.42 -0.63 29.31
N MET A 13 12.36 0.69 29.13
CA MET A 13 11.73 1.29 27.94
C MET A 13 12.54 1.05 26.66
N ILE A 14 13.85 0.85 26.76
CA ILE A 14 14.74 0.78 25.62
C ILE A 14 15.61 -0.48 25.73
N THR A 15 15.68 -1.26 24.65
CA THR A 15 16.44 -2.49 24.57
C THR A 15 17.42 -2.44 23.40
N ASN A 16 18.62 -2.97 23.60
CA ASN A 16 19.58 -3.14 22.50
C ASN A 16 19.38 -4.52 21.87
N VAL A 17 18.53 -4.57 20.86
CA VAL A 17 18.18 -5.82 20.15
C VAL A 17 19.34 -6.31 19.27
N SER A 18 20.21 -5.41 18.83
CA SER A 18 21.29 -5.69 17.88
C SER A 18 22.61 -6.10 18.54
N GLY A 19 22.81 -5.73 19.81
CA GLY A 19 24.09 -5.81 20.50
C GLY A 19 25.12 -4.77 20.04
N LEU A 20 24.78 -3.87 19.10
CA LEU A 20 25.68 -2.83 18.60
C LEU A 20 25.63 -1.58 19.48
N PRO A 21 26.76 -0.88 19.70
CA PRO A 21 26.76 0.39 20.42
C PRO A 21 25.84 1.41 19.75
N HIS A 22 25.12 2.19 20.56
CA HIS A 22 24.18 3.25 20.11
C HIS A 22 22.97 2.78 19.29
N HIS A 23 22.74 1.47 19.16
CA HIS A 23 21.58 0.94 18.45
C HIS A 23 20.55 0.39 19.42
N PHE A 24 19.72 1.29 19.94
CA PHE A 24 18.65 0.99 20.90
C PHE A 24 17.28 1.12 20.24
N MET A 25 16.33 0.31 20.70
CA MET A 25 14.95 0.29 20.21
C MET A 25 13.99 0.29 21.39
N GLY A 26 12.85 0.98 21.25
CA GLY A 26 11.80 0.92 22.25
C GLY A 26 11.31 -0.52 22.45
N THR A 27 11.09 -0.94 23.69
CA THR A 27 10.66 -2.31 24.01
C THR A 27 9.35 -2.67 23.33
N ASP A 28 8.42 -1.71 23.22
CA ASP A 28 7.18 -1.87 22.46
C ASP A 28 7.42 -2.21 20.99
N MET A 29 8.31 -1.47 20.32
CA MET A 29 8.70 -1.73 18.94
C MET A 29 9.44 -3.07 18.77
N ASN A 30 10.22 -3.49 19.77
CA ASN A 30 10.83 -4.82 19.76
C ASN A 30 9.78 -5.94 19.89
N ILE A 31 8.76 -5.75 20.74
CA ILE A 31 7.62 -6.68 20.87
C ILE A 31 6.85 -6.74 19.55
N GLU A 32 6.59 -5.60 18.92
CA GLU A 32 5.92 -5.54 17.61
C GLU A 32 6.69 -6.32 16.54
N HIS A 33 8.01 -6.16 16.46
CA HIS A 33 8.85 -6.92 15.54
C HIS A 33 8.76 -8.43 15.81
N LEU A 34 8.85 -8.86 17.07
CA LEU A 34 8.74 -10.28 17.43
C LEU A 34 7.36 -10.86 17.05
N ILE A 35 6.28 -10.11 17.32
CA ILE A 35 4.93 -10.49 16.90
C ILE A 35 4.85 -10.57 15.37
N GLY A 36 5.46 -9.64 14.65
CA GLY A 36 5.56 -9.66 13.18
C GLY A 36 6.24 -10.92 12.66
N TYR A 37 7.38 -11.32 13.24
CA TYR A 37 8.07 -12.57 12.89
C TYR A 37 7.21 -13.80 13.17
N ILE A 38 6.55 -13.85 14.33
CA ILE A 38 5.65 -14.94 14.70
C ILE A 38 4.51 -15.06 13.68
N LYS A 39 3.87 -13.94 13.33
CA LYS A 39 2.81 -13.89 12.32
C LYS A 39 3.30 -14.40 10.97
N HIS A 40 4.48 -13.96 10.53
CA HIS A 40 5.07 -14.39 9.26
C HIS A 40 5.33 -15.90 9.21
N HIS A 41 5.87 -16.47 10.29
CA HIS A 41 6.07 -17.91 10.39
C HIS A 41 4.74 -18.68 10.48
N TYR A 42 3.73 -18.11 11.14
CA TYR A 42 2.40 -18.71 11.21
C TYR A 42 1.73 -18.75 9.83
N THR A 43 1.70 -17.64 9.08
CA THR A 43 1.12 -17.59 7.73
C THR A 43 1.87 -18.46 6.73
N ALA A 44 3.20 -18.59 6.85
CA ALA A 44 3.99 -19.49 6.00
C ALA A 44 3.58 -20.97 6.10
N ASN A 45 2.87 -21.38 7.15
CA ASN A 45 2.37 -22.74 7.31
C ASN A 45 1.02 -23.02 6.63
N GLY A 46 0.34 -21.98 6.12
CA GLY A 46 -0.91 -22.12 5.36
C GLY A 46 -1.99 -22.91 6.10
N VAL A 47 -2.48 -23.99 5.48
CA VAL A 47 -3.57 -24.83 6.00
C VAL A 47 -3.21 -25.52 7.33
N HIS A 48 -1.92 -25.67 7.64
CA HIS A 48 -1.45 -26.30 8.88
C HIS A 48 -1.17 -25.30 10.01
N ALA A 49 -1.72 -24.09 9.90
CA ALA A 49 -1.60 -23.05 10.93
C ALA A 49 -2.59 -23.34 12.07
N GLN A 50 -2.10 -23.95 13.14
CA GLN A 50 -2.87 -24.27 14.37
C GLN A 50 -2.38 -23.41 15.54
N TRP A 51 -3.28 -23.08 16.47
CA TRP A 51 -2.96 -22.26 17.65
C TRP A 51 -1.89 -22.89 18.56
N ASP A 52 -1.91 -24.22 18.76
CA ASP A 52 -0.88 -24.91 19.56
C ASP A 52 0.51 -24.74 18.93
N ARG A 53 0.56 -24.79 17.60
CA ARG A 53 1.79 -24.60 16.83
C ARG A 53 2.29 -23.16 16.88
N LEU A 54 1.39 -22.18 16.96
CA LEU A 54 1.77 -20.78 17.20
C LEU A 54 2.53 -20.65 18.53
N GLY A 55 2.10 -21.35 19.58
CA GLY A 55 2.80 -21.39 20.86
C GLY A 55 4.23 -21.95 20.75
N HIS A 56 4.41 -23.04 20.01
CA HIS A 56 5.73 -23.61 19.73
C HIS A 56 6.63 -22.68 18.89
N ILE A 57 6.07 -21.99 17.91
CA ILE A 57 6.81 -20.99 17.11
C ILE A 57 7.22 -19.81 17.98
N ALA A 58 6.32 -19.32 18.84
CA ALA A 58 6.59 -18.19 19.73
C ALA A 58 7.71 -18.51 20.73
N SER A 59 7.74 -19.73 21.30
CA SER A 59 8.81 -20.13 22.24
C SER A 59 10.17 -20.29 21.56
N SER A 60 10.19 -20.67 20.28
CA SER A 60 11.42 -20.92 19.51
C SER A 60 11.83 -19.77 18.58
N ILE A 61 11.15 -18.63 18.64
CA ILE A 61 11.31 -17.53 17.66
C ILE A 61 12.76 -16.99 17.61
N ASN A 62 13.42 -16.90 18.76
CA ASN A 62 14.80 -16.41 18.85
C ASN A 62 15.77 -17.32 18.10
N ASP A 63 15.58 -18.64 18.20
CA ASP A 63 16.42 -19.61 17.52
C ASP A 63 16.11 -19.67 16.01
N LEU A 64 14.83 -19.59 15.64
CA LEU A 64 14.41 -19.48 14.23
C LEU A 64 15.02 -18.24 13.56
N MET A 65 15.02 -17.10 14.24
CA MET A 65 15.66 -15.88 13.74
C MET A 65 17.18 -16.03 13.59
N ARG A 66 17.86 -16.70 14.52
CA ARG A 66 19.30 -16.99 14.42
C ARG A 66 19.60 -17.89 13.23
N VAL A 67 18.81 -18.95 13.04
CA VAL A 67 18.93 -19.86 11.88
C VAL A 67 18.71 -19.08 10.58
N LYS A 68 17.66 -18.26 10.49
CA LYS A 68 17.41 -17.40 9.32
C LYS A 68 18.58 -16.49 9.01
N LYS A 69 19.14 -15.80 10.02
CA LYS A 69 20.33 -14.94 9.85
C LYS A 69 21.54 -15.75 9.36
N HIS A 70 21.75 -16.95 9.90
CA HIS A 70 22.84 -17.82 9.50
C HIS A 70 22.69 -18.28 8.04
N LEU A 71 21.50 -18.74 7.64
CA LEU A 71 21.21 -19.15 6.27
C LEU A 71 21.37 -17.99 5.30
N ASN A 72 20.85 -16.81 5.62
CA ASN A 72 21.03 -15.63 4.78
C ASN A 72 22.52 -15.32 4.55
N LYS A 73 23.34 -15.44 5.60
CA LYS A 73 24.80 -15.26 5.49
C LYS A 73 25.45 -16.33 4.61
N GLN A 74 25.07 -17.61 4.76
CA GLN A 74 25.61 -18.72 3.98
C GLN A 74 25.27 -18.61 2.49
N PHE A 75 24.02 -18.23 2.18
CA PHE A 75 23.55 -18.09 0.80
C PHE A 75 23.89 -16.74 0.16
N GLY A 76 24.60 -15.85 0.87
CA GLY A 76 24.89 -14.50 0.37
C GLY A 76 23.61 -13.67 0.13
N LEU A 77 22.49 -14.04 0.75
CA LEU A 77 21.24 -13.31 0.63
C LEU A 77 21.37 -12.03 1.45
N SER A 78 21.30 -10.88 0.77
CA SER A 78 21.25 -9.59 1.44
C SER A 78 20.05 -9.55 2.38
N TYR A 79 20.27 -9.10 3.62
CA TYR A 79 19.17 -8.76 4.52
C TYR A 79 18.30 -7.70 3.83
N LYS A 80 17.11 -8.08 3.38
CA LYS A 80 16.10 -7.11 2.95
C LYS A 80 15.54 -6.49 4.23
N SER A 81 15.90 -5.23 4.48
CA SER A 81 15.21 -4.44 5.49
C SER A 81 13.72 -4.41 5.13
N ILE A 82 12.87 -4.51 6.14
CA ILE A 82 11.41 -4.31 6.02
C ILE A 82 11.11 -2.81 5.89
N ASP A 83 12.12 -1.94 5.94
CA ASP A 83 11.94 -0.52 5.63
C ASP A 83 11.26 -0.39 4.27
N HIS A 84 10.12 0.30 4.29
CA HIS A 84 9.35 0.74 3.13
C HIS A 84 10.18 1.73 2.31
N LYS A 85 11.29 1.28 1.73
CA LYS A 85 11.86 1.94 0.57
C LYS A 85 10.91 1.63 -0.57
N ASP A 86 10.30 2.67 -1.12
CA ASP A 86 9.52 2.56 -2.35
C ASP A 86 10.33 1.72 -3.33
N ALA A 87 9.71 0.63 -3.79
CA ALA A 87 10.36 -0.27 -4.73
C ALA A 87 10.76 0.55 -5.96
N ASP A 88 12.03 0.47 -6.36
CA ASP A 88 12.47 1.11 -7.60
C ASP A 88 11.75 0.44 -8.77
N THR A 89 10.73 1.13 -9.30
CA THR A 89 9.89 0.64 -10.40
C THR A 89 10.47 0.97 -11.77
N THR A 90 11.65 1.60 -11.85
CA THR A 90 12.24 2.05 -13.11
C THR A 90 12.40 0.91 -14.11
N GLU A 91 12.86 -0.26 -13.67
CA GLU A 91 13.04 -1.43 -14.54
C GLU A 91 11.70 -1.98 -15.05
N LEU A 92 10.66 -1.98 -14.20
CA LEU A 92 9.31 -2.43 -14.58
C LEU A 92 8.68 -1.49 -15.60
N VAL A 93 8.85 -0.18 -15.41
CA VAL A 93 8.38 0.85 -16.35
C VAL A 93 9.08 0.67 -17.70
N LEU A 94 10.39 0.44 -17.72
CA LEU A 94 11.13 0.21 -18.97
C LEU A 94 10.68 -1.08 -19.68
N LYS A 95 10.42 -2.16 -18.95
CA LYS A 95 9.88 -3.41 -19.54
C LYS A 95 8.48 -3.21 -20.11
N ALA A 96 7.60 -2.50 -19.39
CA ALA A 96 6.28 -2.15 -19.90
C ALA A 96 6.37 -1.30 -21.16
N LEU A 97 7.27 -0.30 -21.18
CA LEU A 97 7.52 0.54 -22.35
C LEU A 97 8.03 -0.28 -23.54
N GLN A 98 8.95 -1.22 -23.30
CA GLN A 98 9.46 -2.12 -24.34
C GLN A 98 8.34 -2.98 -24.91
N HIS A 99 7.48 -3.57 -24.07
CA HIS A 99 6.34 -4.36 -24.55
C HIS A 99 5.34 -3.53 -25.35
N VAL A 100 5.10 -2.28 -24.94
CA VAL A 100 4.24 -1.34 -25.67
C VAL A 100 4.84 -1.01 -27.04
N ALA A 101 6.17 -0.86 -27.13
CA ALA A 101 6.88 -0.63 -28.38
C ALA A 101 6.89 -1.88 -29.29
N ASP A 102 7.18 -3.06 -28.74
CA ASP A 102 7.22 -4.33 -29.48
C ASP A 102 5.84 -4.71 -30.05
N ALA A 103 4.77 -4.38 -29.33
CA ALA A 103 3.40 -4.56 -29.79
C ALA A 103 2.94 -3.43 -30.72
N HIS A 104 3.82 -2.49 -31.08
CA HIS A 104 3.56 -1.31 -31.90
C HIS A 104 2.36 -0.49 -31.41
N LEU A 105 2.01 -0.54 -30.12
CA LEU A 105 0.76 0.03 -29.60
C LEU A 105 0.70 1.56 -29.73
N LEU A 106 1.86 2.21 -29.87
CA LEU A 106 1.99 3.66 -30.08
C LEU A 106 1.88 4.08 -31.56
N GLU A 107 1.92 3.13 -32.48
CA GLU A 107 1.75 3.39 -33.92
C GLU A 107 0.26 3.34 -34.29
N VAL A 108 -0.17 4.28 -35.12
CA VAL A 108 -1.53 4.31 -35.66
C VAL A 108 -1.61 3.29 -36.79
N ASP A 109 -2.28 2.16 -36.52
CA ASP A 109 -2.55 1.13 -37.51
C ASP A 109 -4.06 1.04 -37.77
N GLU A 110 -4.48 1.52 -38.94
CA GLU A 110 -5.88 1.51 -39.40
C GLU A 110 -6.42 0.10 -39.67
N ARG A 111 -5.56 -0.92 -39.72
CA ARG A 111 -5.91 -2.31 -40.06
C ARG A 111 -6.03 -3.22 -38.84
N ARG A 112 -5.96 -2.69 -37.62
CA ARG A 112 -6.13 -3.50 -36.40
C ARG A 112 -7.52 -4.09 -36.32
N VAL A 113 -7.57 -5.41 -36.17
CA VAL A 113 -8.79 -6.15 -35.86
C VAL A 113 -9.37 -5.61 -34.55
N ASP A 114 -10.69 -5.39 -34.50
CA ASP A 114 -11.46 -4.80 -33.38
C ASP A 114 -11.33 -3.28 -33.14
N ASN A 115 -10.69 -2.52 -34.03
CA ASN A 115 -10.57 -1.06 -33.91
C ASN A 115 -11.92 -0.31 -34.04
N ASP A 116 -12.93 -0.91 -34.66
CA ASP A 116 -14.26 -0.30 -34.88
C ASP A 116 -15.03 -0.04 -33.57
N SER A 117 -14.65 -0.71 -32.48
CA SER A 117 -15.28 -0.57 -31.15
C SER A 117 -14.49 0.30 -30.18
N ALA A 118 -13.24 0.66 -30.52
CA ALA A 118 -12.35 1.41 -29.65
C ALA A 118 -12.69 2.91 -29.69
N LYS A 119 -13.22 3.43 -28.58
CA LYS A 119 -13.39 4.88 -28.41
C LYS A 119 -12.00 5.52 -28.31
N LEU A 120 -11.69 6.50 -29.15
CA LEU A 120 -10.45 7.28 -29.02
C LEU A 120 -10.32 7.80 -27.59
N THR A 121 -9.20 7.49 -26.94
CA THR A 121 -8.85 8.08 -25.65
C THR A 121 -8.68 9.57 -25.86
N LYS A 122 -9.54 10.36 -25.21
CA LYS A 122 -9.46 11.82 -25.28
C LYS A 122 -8.13 12.26 -24.68
N ASP A 123 -7.47 13.21 -25.32
CA ASP A 123 -6.28 13.86 -24.75
C ASP A 123 -6.65 14.50 -23.41
N LEU A 124 -6.15 13.91 -22.33
CA LEU A 124 -6.47 14.33 -20.96
C LEU A 124 -5.92 15.73 -20.65
N PHE A 125 -4.82 16.15 -21.30
CA PHE A 125 -4.27 17.48 -21.11
C PHE A 125 -5.14 18.52 -21.81
N ALA A 126 -5.48 18.31 -23.09
CA ALA A 126 -6.36 19.22 -23.80
C ALA A 126 -7.77 19.31 -23.17
N VAL A 127 -8.33 18.18 -22.72
CA VAL A 127 -9.62 18.16 -22.00
C VAL A 127 -9.49 18.84 -20.63
N GLY A 128 -8.38 18.63 -19.92
CA GLY A 128 -8.09 19.29 -18.65
C GLY A 128 -8.01 20.81 -18.81
N ASP A 129 -7.25 21.29 -19.78
CA ASP A 129 -7.09 22.71 -20.09
C ASP A 129 -8.43 23.35 -20.49
N MET A 130 -9.20 22.67 -21.33
CA MET A 130 -10.54 23.12 -21.72
C MET A 130 -11.50 23.16 -20.51
N LYS A 131 -11.42 22.19 -19.59
CA LYS A 131 -12.26 22.16 -18.39
C LYS A 131 -11.86 23.26 -17.40
N ILE A 132 -10.56 23.48 -17.21
CA ILE A 132 -10.04 24.58 -16.37
C ILE A 132 -10.46 25.93 -16.98
N ALA A 133 -10.34 26.10 -18.29
CA ALA A 133 -10.73 27.33 -18.99
C ALA A 133 -12.25 27.57 -18.95
N SER A 134 -13.08 26.54 -19.06
CA SER A 134 -14.54 26.67 -19.18
C SER A 134 -15.30 26.71 -17.85
N SER A 135 -14.92 25.88 -16.86
CA SER A 135 -15.75 25.67 -15.66
C SER A 135 -15.11 26.14 -14.35
N SER A 136 -13.79 25.99 -14.18
CA SER A 136 -13.18 26.24 -12.86
C SER A 136 -13.03 27.74 -12.58
N LEU A 137 -12.59 28.54 -13.55
CA LEU A 137 -12.30 29.96 -13.31
C LEU A 137 -13.58 30.79 -13.09
N SER A 138 -14.63 30.54 -13.87
CA SER A 138 -15.89 31.28 -13.75
C SER A 138 -16.63 30.94 -12.46
N THR A 139 -16.65 29.66 -12.08
CA THR A 139 -17.24 29.17 -10.82
C THR A 139 -16.45 29.61 -9.61
N PHE A 140 -15.11 29.56 -9.69
CA PHE A 140 -14.22 30.08 -8.64
C PHE A 140 -14.41 31.58 -8.44
N ASN A 141 -14.44 32.37 -9.50
CA ASN A 141 -14.66 33.81 -9.41
C ASN A 141 -16.05 34.14 -8.83
N LYS A 142 -17.09 33.37 -9.16
CA LYS A 142 -18.42 33.50 -8.54
C LYS A 142 -18.40 33.17 -7.06
N LYS A 143 -17.80 32.04 -6.65
CA LYS A 143 -17.68 31.62 -5.25
C LYS A 143 -16.82 32.62 -4.44
N MET A 144 -15.75 33.17 -5.02
CA MET A 144 -14.91 34.20 -4.41
C MET A 144 -15.67 35.51 -4.18
N ARG A 145 -16.46 35.97 -5.16
CA ARG A 145 -17.31 37.17 -4.98
C ARG A 145 -18.38 36.96 -3.92
N ALA A 146 -19.06 35.81 -3.93
CA ALA A 146 -20.04 35.46 -2.90
C ALA A 146 -19.44 35.35 -1.49
N PHE A 147 -18.17 34.92 -1.39
CA PHE A 147 -17.42 34.92 -0.14
C PHE A 147 -17.11 36.33 0.35
N ILE A 148 -16.63 37.22 -0.53
CA ILE A 148 -16.35 38.63 -0.21
C ILE A 148 -17.63 39.38 0.19
N GLU A 149 -18.76 39.08 -0.45
CA GLU A 149 -20.07 39.70 -0.21
C GLU A 149 -20.82 39.11 1.00
N GLY A 150 -20.24 38.12 1.70
CA GLY A 150 -20.80 37.55 2.93
C GLY A 150 -22.05 36.68 2.76
N THR A 151 -22.36 36.26 1.54
CA THR A 151 -23.53 35.41 1.20
C THR A 151 -23.18 33.91 1.11
N GLY A 152 -21.93 33.53 1.37
CA GLY A 152 -21.39 32.18 1.21
C GLY A 152 -21.77 31.15 2.28
N THR A 153 -23.05 30.97 2.60
CA THR A 153 -23.55 29.86 3.46
C THR A 153 -24.48 28.90 2.72
N GLY A 154 -24.24 28.71 1.42
CA GLY A 154 -24.90 27.68 0.62
C GLY A 154 -23.84 26.76 0.02
N ILE A 155 -23.36 25.79 0.80
CA ILE A 155 -22.74 24.59 0.22
C ILE A 155 -23.87 23.90 -0.52
N VAL A 156 -24.03 24.20 -1.80
CA VAL A 156 -24.69 23.27 -2.70
C VAL A 156 -23.64 22.18 -2.87
N ASP A 157 -23.83 21.05 -2.20
CA ASP A 157 -23.12 19.83 -2.53
C ASP A 157 -23.36 19.61 -4.02
N GLU A 158 -22.34 19.86 -4.84
CA GLU A 158 -22.30 19.36 -6.20
C GLU A 158 -22.35 17.84 -6.04
N ALA A 159 -23.54 17.27 -6.23
CA ALA A 159 -23.72 15.83 -6.27
C ALA A 159 -22.75 15.31 -7.33
N ASP A 160 -21.78 14.51 -6.88
CA ASP A 160 -20.79 13.89 -7.74
C ASP A 160 -21.55 13.06 -8.80
N GLU A 161 -21.59 13.53 -10.05
CA GLU A 161 -22.26 12.84 -11.18
C GLU A 161 -21.46 11.60 -11.64
N MET A 162 -20.97 10.80 -10.70
CA MET A 162 -20.50 9.44 -10.99
C MET A 162 -21.56 8.48 -10.45
N GLU A 163 -22.34 7.89 -11.36
CA GLU A 163 -23.18 6.74 -11.02
C GLU A 163 -22.31 5.72 -10.27
N GLN A 164 -22.73 5.38 -9.05
CA GLN A 164 -22.09 4.30 -8.30
C GLN A 164 -22.13 3.03 -9.15
N PRO A 165 -21.01 2.32 -9.33
CA PRO A 165 -21.02 1.05 -10.05
C PRO A 165 -21.90 0.06 -9.27
N GLN A 166 -23.05 -0.28 -9.85
CA GLN A 166 -23.92 -1.31 -9.32
C GLN A 166 -23.27 -2.68 -9.55
N PHE A 167 -22.64 -3.22 -8.51
CA PHE A 167 -22.27 -4.64 -8.50
C PHE A 167 -23.50 -5.47 -8.12
N SER A 168 -24.30 -5.85 -9.12
CA SER A 168 -25.31 -6.90 -8.94
C SER A 168 -24.62 -8.28 -9.04
N ALA A 169 -24.15 -8.80 -7.91
CA ALA A 169 -23.81 -10.22 -7.83
C ALA A 169 -25.09 -11.02 -7.49
N THR A 170 -25.92 -11.29 -8.48
CA THR A 170 -26.88 -12.40 -8.39
C THR A 170 -26.10 -13.68 -8.67
N VAL A 171 -25.67 -14.35 -7.60
CA VAL A 171 -25.30 -15.76 -7.67
C VAL A 171 -26.61 -16.53 -7.74
N GLU A 172 -26.98 -16.98 -8.94
CA GLU A 172 -27.96 -18.05 -9.08
C GLU A 172 -27.35 -19.31 -8.47
N VAL A 173 -27.83 -19.66 -7.27
CA VAL A 173 -27.60 -21.00 -6.72
C VAL A 173 -28.52 -21.91 -7.51
N ALA A 174 -27.97 -22.61 -8.49
CA ALA A 174 -28.66 -23.72 -9.14
C ALA A 174 -28.92 -24.79 -8.08
N ASP A 175 -30.21 -25.06 -7.83
CA ASP A 175 -30.65 -26.21 -7.06
C ASP A 175 -30.11 -27.49 -7.73
N VAL A 176 -29.31 -28.24 -6.97
CA VAL A 176 -28.88 -29.58 -7.34
C VAL A 176 -29.96 -30.55 -6.86
N GLU A 177 -30.76 -31.08 -7.78
CA GLU A 177 -31.51 -32.33 -7.59
C GLU A 177 -30.57 -33.55 -7.57
#